data_AF-A0A3B0ZEX5-F1
#
_entry.id   AF-A0A3B0ZEX5-F1
#
_cell.length_a   1.000
_cell.length_b   1.000
_cell.length_c   1.000
_cell.angle_alpha   90.00
_cell.angle_beta   90.00
_cell.angle_gamma   90.00
#
_symmetry.space_group_name_H-M   'P 1'
#
loop_
_entity.id
_entity.type
_entity.pdbx_description
1 polymer ?
#
loop_
_entity_poly.entity_id
_entity_poly.type
_entity_poly.pdbx_seq_one_letter_code
_entity_poly.pdbx_strand_id
1 'polypeptide(L)'
;MPSELSKALYMAILILFSSIPLAYSAKEQQRAPCIECHQTSHLQSLTSRVDATHARAEISCLECHNSSTTQQGVEHYDYRLILFPGSSHCQGCHKK
;
A
#
# COMPACT_ATOMS: atom_id res chain seq x y z
N MET A 1 7.39 -4.10 -47.52
CA MET A 1 7.98 -5.28 -46.86
C MET A 1 8.93 -4.74 -45.80
N PRO A 2 8.65 -4.88 -44.49
CA PRO A 2 9.54 -4.31 -43.48
C PRO A 2 10.89 -5.03 -43.54
N SER A 3 11.97 -4.26 -43.60
CA SER A 3 13.33 -4.78 -43.63
C SER A 3 13.61 -5.58 -42.35
N GLU A 4 14.47 -6.58 -42.44
CA GLU A 4 14.84 -7.45 -41.31
C GLU A 4 15.32 -6.65 -40.07
N LEU A 5 15.89 -5.47 -40.32
CA LEU A 5 16.29 -4.49 -39.30
C LEU A 5 15.11 -3.97 -38.47
N SER A 6 13.94 -3.76 -39.10
CA SER A 6 12.73 -3.27 -38.44
C SER A 6 12.12 -4.33 -37.52
N LYS A 7 12.17 -5.62 -37.91
CA LYS A 7 11.70 -6.73 -37.08
C LYS A 7 12.60 -6.95 -35.86
N ALA A 8 13.92 -6.88 -36.05
CA ALA A 8 14.89 -7.02 -34.96
C ALA A 8 14.73 -5.90 -33.92
N LEU A 9 14.52 -4.66 -34.38
CA LEU A 9 14.27 -3.52 -33.49
C LEU A 9 12.96 -3.69 -32.71
N TYR A 10 11.90 -4.18 -33.36
CA TYR A 10 10.60 -4.39 -32.73
C TYR A 10 10.64 -5.50 -31.66
N MET A 11 11.36 -6.59 -31.94
CA MET A 11 11.55 -7.68 -30.98
C MET A 11 12.42 -7.26 -29.79
N ALA A 12 13.46 -6.45 -30.00
CA ALA A 12 14.28 -5.91 -28.92
C ALA A 12 13.47 -5.00 -27.97
N ILE A 13 12.56 -4.18 -28.49
CA ILE A 13 11.68 -3.30 -27.68
C ILE A 13 10.69 -4.12 -26.85
N LEU A 14 10.11 -5.20 -27.40
CA LEU A 14 9.19 -6.08 -26.68
C LEU A 14 9.87 -6.83 -25.53
N ILE A 15 11.13 -7.26 -25.72
CA ILE A 15 11.90 -7.94 -24.68
C ILE A 15 12.27 -6.98 -23.55
N LEU A 16 12.57 -5.71 -23.85
CA LEU A 16 12.93 -4.71 -22.84
C LEU A 16 11.75 -4.29 -21.95
N PHE A 17 10.51 -4.26 -22.47
CA PHE A 17 9.32 -3.95 -21.68
C PHE A 17 8.83 -5.13 -20.81
N SER A 18 9.11 -6.37 -21.20
CA SER A 18 8.72 -7.57 -20.45
C SER A 18 9.55 -7.80 -19.18
N SER A 19 10.69 -7.13 -19.05
CA SER A 19 11.64 -7.31 -17.95
C SER A 19 11.57 -6.22 -16.87
N ILE A 20 10.59 -5.31 -16.92
CA ILE A 20 10.38 -4.37 -15.81
C ILE A 20 9.77 -5.19 -14.66
N PRO A 21 10.50 -5.43 -13.55
CA PRO A 21 9.88 -6.09 -12.43
C PRO A 21 8.79 -5.16 -11.92
N LEU A 22 7.54 -5.62 -11.95
CA LEU A 22 6.47 -5.08 -11.12
C LEU A 22 6.80 -5.44 -9.66
N ALA A 23 7.91 -4.93 -9.14
CA ALA A 23 8.20 -4.90 -7.72
C ALA A 23 7.39 -3.74 -7.12
N TYR A 24 6.09 -3.73 -7.37
CA TYR A 24 5.18 -2.92 -6.58
C TYR A 24 5.11 -3.63 -5.23
N SER A 25 5.75 -3.04 -4.22
CA SER A 25 5.82 -3.62 -2.88
C SER A 25 4.41 -3.91 -2.39
N ALA A 26 4.16 -5.10 -1.83
CA ALA A 26 2.85 -5.46 -1.25
C ALA A 26 2.39 -4.43 -0.19
N LYS A 27 3.36 -3.79 0.47
CA LYS A 27 3.15 -2.69 1.42
C LYS A 27 2.56 -1.44 0.76
N GLU A 28 3.02 -1.12 -0.45
CA GLU A 28 2.54 0.01 -1.24
C GLU A 28 1.14 -0.29 -1.82
N GLN A 29 0.90 -1.53 -2.25
CA GLN A 29 -0.40 -1.98 -2.75
C GLN A 29 -1.54 -1.88 -1.72
N GLN A 30 -1.21 -2.03 -0.43
CA GLN A 30 -2.17 -1.88 0.65
C GLN A 30 -2.29 -0.43 1.14
N ARG A 31 -1.25 0.38 0.97
CA ARG A 31 -1.19 1.77 1.46
C ARG A 31 -1.92 2.75 0.54
N ALA A 32 -1.72 2.63 -0.77
CA ALA A 32 -2.27 3.55 -1.75
C ALA A 32 -3.81 3.74 -1.69
N PRO A 33 -4.64 2.67 -1.67
CA PRO A 33 -6.10 2.83 -1.71
C PRO A 33 -6.65 3.49 -0.44
N CYS A 34 -6.07 3.19 0.72
CA CYS A 34 -6.47 3.80 1.99
C CYS A 34 -6.18 5.31 1.99
N ILE A 35 -4.98 5.70 1.56
CA ILE A 35 -4.58 7.12 1.54
C ILE A 35 -5.41 7.90 0.52
N GLU A 36 -5.57 7.39 -0.69
CA GLU A 36 -6.30 8.05 -1.78
C GLU A 36 -7.76 8.34 -1.40
N CYS A 37 -8.47 7.32 -0.89
CA CYS A 37 -9.87 7.48 -0.49
C CYS A 37 -10.02 8.40 0.72
N HIS A 38 -9.16 8.24 1.74
CA HIS A 38 -9.33 9.03 2.95
C HIS A 38 -8.87 10.49 2.81
N GLN A 39 -7.89 10.80 1.93
CA GLN A 39 -7.46 12.19 1.64
C GLN A 39 -8.55 13.02 0.94
N THR A 40 -9.35 12.35 0.11
CA THR A 40 -10.42 12.97 -0.69
C THR A 40 -11.75 13.03 0.05
N SER A 41 -11.96 12.16 1.04
CA SER A 41 -13.12 12.21 1.92
C SER A 41 -13.10 13.48 2.79
N HIS A 42 -14.28 14.04 3.13
CA HIS A 42 -14.43 15.15 4.10
C HIS A 42 -13.90 14.83 5.52
N LEU A 43 -13.27 13.67 5.71
CA LEU A 43 -12.62 13.19 6.93
C LEU A 43 -11.11 13.48 6.92
N GLN A 44 -10.65 14.56 6.28
CA GLN A 44 -9.22 14.95 6.30
C GLN A 44 -8.64 15.05 7.72
N SER A 45 -9.49 15.29 8.73
CA SER A 45 -9.12 15.28 10.15
C SER A 45 -8.76 13.90 10.71
N LEU A 46 -9.22 12.81 10.08
CA LEU A 46 -8.85 11.43 10.40
C LEU A 46 -7.54 11.02 9.71
N THR A 47 -7.24 11.56 8.52
CA THR A 47 -5.98 11.31 7.78
C THR A 47 -4.82 12.20 8.17
N SER A 48 -5.07 13.32 8.84
CA SER A 48 -4.03 14.25 9.32
C SER A 48 -3.04 13.59 10.32
N ARG A 49 -3.28 12.32 10.66
CA ARG A 49 -2.60 11.56 11.70
C ARG A 49 -1.76 10.39 11.19
N VAL A 50 -1.46 10.30 9.89
CA VAL A 50 -0.27 9.55 9.51
C VAL A 50 0.92 10.37 9.99
N ASP A 51 1.45 10.02 11.16
CA ASP A 51 2.67 10.60 11.69
C ASP A 51 3.76 10.55 10.60
N ALA A 52 4.36 11.70 10.30
CA ALA A 52 5.39 11.83 9.28
C ALA A 52 6.56 10.85 9.52
N THR A 53 6.81 10.48 10.78
CA THR A 53 7.82 9.48 11.15
C THR A 53 7.43 8.09 10.65
N HIS A 54 6.19 7.67 10.91
CA HIS A 54 5.66 6.40 10.42
C HIS A 54 5.56 6.38 8.89
N ALA A 55 5.17 7.50 8.26
CA ALA A 55 5.15 7.63 6.81
C ALA A 55 6.54 7.46 6.17
N ARG A 56 7.58 8.05 6.80
CA ARG A 56 8.99 7.92 6.35
C ARG A 56 9.54 6.52 6.56
N ALA A 57 9.08 5.82 7.59
CA ALA A 57 9.36 4.40 7.81
C ALA A 57 8.47 3.48 6.96
N GLU A 58 7.72 4.05 6.01
CA GLU A 58 6.82 3.35 5.09
C GLU A 58 5.74 2.54 5.80
N ILE A 59 5.39 2.84 7.05
CA ILE A 59 4.32 2.15 7.79
C ILE A 59 2.97 2.54 7.18
N SER A 60 2.22 1.55 6.74
CA SER A 60 0.90 1.65 6.11
C SER A 60 -0.22 1.76 7.13
N CYS A 61 -1.40 2.17 6.65
CA CYS A 61 -2.62 2.22 7.46
C CYS A 61 -2.97 0.84 8.05
N LEU A 62 -2.82 -0.22 7.25
CA LEU A 62 -3.17 -1.58 7.68
C LEU A 62 -2.24 -2.15 8.75
N GLU A 63 -0.97 -1.74 8.79
CA GLU A 63 -0.06 -2.20 9.86
C GLU A 63 -0.55 -1.83 11.26
N CYS A 64 -1.27 -0.71 11.39
CA CYS A 64 -1.88 -0.30 12.66
C CYS A 64 -3.35 -0.73 12.76
N HIS A 65 -4.11 -0.62 11.67
CA HIS A 65 -5.56 -0.75 11.67
C HIS A 65 -6.08 -2.16 11.32
N ASN A 66 -5.22 -3.10 10.94
CA ASN A 66 -5.69 -4.46 10.66
C ASN A 66 -6.20 -5.13 11.95
N SER A 67 -7.42 -5.68 11.88
CA SER A 67 -8.01 -6.40 13.00
C SER A 67 -7.64 -7.88 12.95
N SER A 68 -7.15 -8.42 14.06
CA SER A 68 -7.04 -9.88 14.20
C SER A 68 -8.44 -10.51 14.33
N THR A 69 -8.56 -11.81 14.05
CA THR A 69 -9.84 -12.54 14.12
C THR A 69 -10.53 -12.43 15.49
N THR A 70 -9.74 -12.28 16.56
CA THR A 70 -10.19 -12.20 17.96
C THR A 70 -10.53 -10.77 18.42
N GLN A 71 -10.23 -9.75 17.62
CA GLN A 71 -10.54 -8.35 17.93
C GLN A 71 -11.91 -7.97 17.33
N GLN A 72 -12.61 -7.05 17.99
CA GLN A 72 -13.83 -6.46 17.45
C GLN A 72 -13.44 -5.49 16.31
N GLY A 73 -13.42 -6.02 15.09
CA GLY A 73 -13.21 -5.24 13.87
C GLY A 73 -14.53 -4.77 13.26
N VAL A 74 -14.42 -3.73 12.44
CA VAL A 74 -15.46 -3.19 11.57
C VAL A 74 -15.08 -3.55 10.13
N GLU A 75 -16.04 -4.05 9.36
CA GLU A 75 -15.86 -4.25 7.92
C GLU A 75 -15.85 -2.89 7.22
N HIS A 76 -14.79 -2.63 6.45
CA HIS A 76 -14.60 -1.42 5.68
C HIS A 76 -14.06 -1.77 4.30
N TYR A 77 -14.98 -1.83 3.32
CA TYR A 77 -14.73 -2.41 2.00
C TYR A 77 -14.20 -3.85 2.12
N ASP A 78 -13.06 -4.16 1.50
CA ASP A 78 -12.45 -5.49 1.52
C ASP A 78 -11.56 -5.73 2.75
N TYR A 79 -11.62 -4.85 3.76
CA TYR A 79 -10.77 -4.91 4.94
C TYR A 79 -11.59 -4.99 6.23
N ARG A 80 -11.15 -5.85 7.15
CA ARG A 80 -11.65 -5.87 8.52
C ARG A 80 -10.70 -5.08 9.43
N LEU A 81 -11.14 -3.91 9.87
CA LEU A 81 -10.28 -2.92 10.51
C LEU A 81 -10.67 -2.66 11.97
N ILE A 82 -9.70 -2.24 12.78
CA ILE A 82 -9.95 -1.57 14.05
C ILE A 82 -9.90 -0.06 13.85
N LEU A 83 -10.85 0.66 14.44
CA LEU A 83 -10.90 2.12 14.35
C LEU A 83 -9.80 2.78 15.21
N PHE A 84 -9.49 2.17 16.35
CA PHE A 84 -8.54 2.69 17.33
C PHE A 84 -7.54 1.62 17.73
N PRO A 85 -6.33 1.62 17.14
CA PRO A 85 -5.24 0.73 17.55
C PRO A 85 -4.91 0.90 19.03
N GLY A 86 -4.83 -0.22 19.75
CA GLY A 86 -4.49 -0.25 21.16
C GLY A 86 -2.96 -0.28 21.37
N SER A 87 -2.55 -0.28 22.64
CA SER A 87 -1.13 -0.35 22.99
C SER A 87 -0.44 -1.61 22.49
N SER A 88 -1.17 -2.71 22.31
CA SER A 88 -0.65 -3.97 21.77
C SER A 88 -0.20 -3.85 20.31
N HIS A 89 -0.86 -3.01 19.51
CA HIS A 89 -0.51 -2.78 18.11
C HIS A 89 0.82 -2.03 17.99
N CYS A 90 1.06 -1.04 18.85
CA CYS A 90 2.33 -0.30 18.90
C CYS A 90 3.51 -1.20 19.29
N GLN A 91 3.29 -2.16 20.18
CA GLN A 91 4.32 -3.08 20.69
C GLN A 91 4.88 -4.04 19.62
N GLY A 92 4.20 -4.20 18.48
CA GLY A 92 4.73 -4.98 17.36
C GLY A 92 6.09 -4.46 16.89
N CYS A 93 6.25 -3.13 16.86
CA CYS A 93 7.46 -2.44 16.43
C CYS A 93 8.20 -1.76 17.60
N HIS A 94 7.46 -1.19 18.57
CA HIS A 94 8.01 -0.48 19.72
C HIS A 94 8.09 -1.38 20.95
N LYS A 95 8.94 -2.41 20.88
CA LYS A 95 9.26 -3.24 22.05
C LYS A 95 10.12 -2.43 23.02
N LYS A 96 9.75 -2.44 24.30
CA LYS A 96 10.61 -1.92 25.38
C LYS A 96 11.76 -2.88 25.64
#